data_AF-A0A7X1A9F6-F1
#
_entry.id   AF-A0A7X1A9F6-F1
#
_cell.length_a   1.000
_cell.length_b   1.000
_cell.length_c   1.000
_cell.angle_alpha   90.00
_cell.angle_beta   90.00
_cell.angle_gamma   90.00
#
_symmetry.space_group_name_H-M   'P 1'
#
loop_
_entity.id
_entity.type
_entity.pdbx_description
1 polymer ?
#
loop_
_entity_poly.entity_id
_entity_poly.type
_entity_poly.pdbx_seq_one_letter_code
_entity_poly.pdbx_strand_id
1 'polypeptide(L)'
;MPENTVPVTLDRVVDGDTLSIKFEGDSTSKKLRLLLVDTPESVKPGVAVQPYAKEASNYMKTLMQGAKLQLEYDEGGATDKYGRILAYLYADGKNVNEIMVRKGFARVAYIYKPNTRYVKQLQEAQSKAKQEKLNIWSKPGYVTSSGFQE
;
A
#
# COMPACT_ATOMS: atom_id res chain seq x y z
N MET A 1 -8.28 -4.20 -15.72
CA MET A 1 -8.34 -4.91 -14.42
C MET A 1 -7.81 -6.30 -14.65
N PRO A 2 -6.99 -6.87 -13.75
CA PRO A 2 -6.49 -8.23 -13.89
C PRO A 2 -7.64 -9.25 -13.89
N GLU A 3 -7.45 -10.39 -14.55
CA GLU A 3 -8.47 -11.45 -14.62
C GLU A 3 -8.60 -12.23 -13.30
N ASN A 4 -7.52 -12.31 -12.52
CA ASN A 4 -7.45 -13.08 -11.27
C ASN A 4 -7.51 -12.18 -10.04
N THR A 5 -8.68 -11.62 -9.75
CA THR A 5 -8.91 -10.81 -8.55
C THR A 5 -10.01 -11.37 -7.67
N VAL A 6 -9.87 -11.20 -6.35
CA VAL A 6 -10.85 -11.66 -5.35
C VAL A 6 -11.56 -10.46 -4.72
N PRO A 7 -12.90 -10.40 -4.72
CA PRO A 7 -13.64 -9.30 -4.12
C PRO A 7 -13.54 -9.31 -2.59
N VAL A 8 -13.43 -8.11 -2.02
CA VAL A 8 -13.36 -7.91 -0.56
C VAL A 8 -14.14 -6.65 -0.18
N THR A 9 -14.49 -6.53 1.10
CA THR A 9 -15.04 -5.30 1.67
C THR A 9 -14.06 -4.68 2.66
N LEU A 10 -14.10 -3.35 2.79
CA LEU A 10 -13.31 -2.65 3.79
C LEU A 10 -13.96 -2.81 5.17
N ASP A 11 -13.16 -3.17 6.16
CA ASP A 11 -13.52 -3.06 7.58
C ASP A 11 -12.97 -1.74 8.15
N ARG A 12 -11.67 -1.46 7.94
CA ARG A 12 -11.06 -0.14 8.24
C ARG A 12 -9.69 0.01 7.58
N VAL A 13 -9.26 1.25 7.39
CA VAL A 13 -7.86 1.59 7.07
C VAL A 13 -7.06 1.63 8.37
N VAL A 14 -5.93 0.90 8.43
CA VAL A 14 -5.04 0.89 9.60
C VAL A 14 -4.00 2.00 9.47
N ASP A 15 -3.30 2.06 8.35
CA ASP A 15 -2.35 3.11 7.96
C ASP A 15 -2.27 3.23 6.43
N GLY A 16 -1.19 3.81 5.88
CA GLY A 16 -1.05 4.08 4.45
C GLY A 16 -0.86 2.83 3.57
N ASP A 17 -0.47 1.69 4.13
CA ASP A 17 -0.24 0.45 3.38
C ASP A 17 -0.81 -0.81 4.02
N THR A 18 -1.47 -0.66 5.17
CA THR A 18 -2.14 -1.72 5.89
C THR A 18 -3.63 -1.42 6.03
N LEU A 19 -4.46 -2.40 5.65
CA LEU A 19 -5.92 -2.34 5.74
C LEU A 19 -6.47 -3.55 6.51
N SER A 20 -7.64 -3.37 7.09
CA SER A 20 -8.49 -4.45 7.62
C SER A 20 -9.61 -4.69 6.60
N ILE A 21 -9.72 -5.91 6.09
CA ILE A 21 -10.67 -6.28 5.03
C ILE A 21 -11.44 -7.56 5.42
N LYS A 22 -12.59 -7.77 4.80
CA LYS A 22 -13.39 -9.00 4.94
C LYS A 22 -13.65 -9.61 3.57
N PHE A 23 -13.54 -10.94 3.51
CA PHE A 23 -14.00 -11.68 2.34
C PHE A 23 -15.52 -11.83 2.39
N GLU A 24 -16.14 -11.98 1.23
CA GLU A 24 -17.57 -12.26 1.16
C GLU A 24 -17.91 -13.52 1.96
N GLY A 25 -18.93 -13.42 2.81
CA GLY A 25 -19.34 -14.51 3.70
C GLY A 25 -18.46 -14.74 4.94
N ASP A 26 -17.34 -14.03 5.11
CA ASP A 26 -16.48 -14.11 6.31
C ASP A 26 -16.88 -13.03 7.32
N SER A 27 -17.15 -13.42 8.56
CA SER A 27 -17.43 -12.48 9.66
C SER A 27 -16.15 -11.87 10.25
N THR A 28 -14.98 -12.44 9.95
CA THR A 28 -13.71 -12.09 10.59
C THR A 28 -12.89 -11.17 9.69
N SER A 29 -12.45 -10.04 10.25
CA SER A 29 -11.54 -9.14 9.54
C SER A 29 -10.13 -9.73 9.45
N LYS A 30 -9.49 -9.57 8.29
CA LYS A 30 -8.10 -9.96 8.04
C LYS A 30 -7.28 -8.72 7.72
N LYS A 31 -6.02 -8.72 8.16
CA LYS A 31 -5.07 -7.64 7.84
C LYS A 31 -4.50 -7.88 6.45
N LEU A 32 -4.56 -6.88 5.60
CA LEU A 32 -3.90 -6.80 4.30
C LEU A 32 -2.71 -5.85 4.41
N ARG A 33 -1.54 -6.29 3.96
CA ARG A 33 -0.35 -5.48 3.73
C ARG A 33 -0.13 -5.38 2.22
N LEU A 34 -0.11 -4.16 1.70
CA LEU A 34 0.10 -3.92 0.28
C LEU A 34 1.49 -4.37 -0.15
N LEU A 35 1.55 -5.15 -1.22
CA LEU A 35 2.80 -5.58 -1.83
C LEU A 35 3.59 -4.40 -2.45
N LEU A 36 4.91 -4.52 -2.41
CA LEU A 36 5.88 -3.65 -3.08
C LEU A 36 5.91 -2.17 -2.68
N VAL A 37 5.12 -1.77 -1.68
CA VAL A 37 5.00 -0.37 -1.25
C VAL A 37 5.25 -0.25 0.24
N ASP A 38 5.75 0.89 0.67
CA ASP A 38 5.99 1.22 2.07
C ASP A 38 5.61 2.68 2.32
N THR A 39 4.81 2.93 3.35
CA THR A 39 4.32 4.25 3.73
C THR A 39 4.88 4.67 5.08
N PRO A 40 4.99 5.98 5.35
CA PRO A 40 5.39 6.44 6.68
C PRO A 40 4.45 5.91 7.76
N GLU A 41 5.03 5.49 8.88
CA GLU A 41 4.33 4.84 10.00
C GLU A 41 3.50 5.86 10.79
N SER A 42 2.21 5.55 11.00
CA SER A 42 1.29 6.43 11.74
C SER A 42 0.83 5.87 13.08
N VAL A 43 0.90 4.55 13.28
CA VAL A 43 0.26 3.86 14.42
C VAL A 43 1.12 2.77 15.06
N LYS A 44 2.38 2.62 14.61
CA LYS A 44 3.28 1.58 15.12
C LYS A 44 3.69 1.87 16.57
N PRO A 45 3.46 0.93 17.52
CA PRO A 45 3.83 1.13 18.91
C PRO A 45 5.33 1.38 19.08
N GLY A 46 5.69 2.38 19.90
CA GLY A 46 7.09 2.75 20.16
C GLY A 46 7.78 3.51 19.02
N VAL A 47 7.04 3.91 17.98
CA VAL A 47 7.55 4.73 16.87
C VAL A 47 6.73 6.03 16.82
N ALA A 48 7.41 7.17 16.74
CA ALA A 48 6.73 8.45 16.57
C ALA A 48 5.99 8.48 15.23
N VAL A 49 4.87 9.23 15.17
CA VAL A 49 4.15 9.43 13.91
C VAL A 49 5.10 10.10 12.92
N GLN A 50 5.38 9.42 11.82
CA GLN A 50 6.33 9.91 10.84
C GLN A 50 5.69 11.01 9.97
N PRO A 51 6.49 11.94 9.42
CA PRO A 51 6.01 12.93 8.44
C PRO A 51 5.20 12.29 7.31
N TYR A 52 4.13 12.92 6.86
CA TYR A 52 3.24 12.42 5.80
C TYR A 52 2.44 11.14 6.12
N ALA A 53 2.61 10.53 7.29
CA ALA A 53 1.94 9.27 7.62
C ALA A 53 0.41 9.41 7.71
N LYS A 54 -0.06 10.51 8.31
CA LYS A 54 -1.50 10.79 8.45
C LYS A 54 -2.12 11.13 7.10
N GLU A 55 -1.40 11.87 6.27
CA GLU A 55 -1.79 12.27 4.92
C GLU A 55 -1.91 11.03 4.01
N ALA A 56 -0.95 10.11 4.09
CA ALA A 56 -1.01 8.83 3.39
C ALA A 56 -2.23 7.99 3.84
N SER A 57 -2.45 7.85 5.15
CA SER A 57 -3.61 7.14 5.70
C SER A 57 -4.94 7.78 5.28
N ASN A 58 -5.03 9.11 5.29
CA ASN A 58 -6.24 9.82 4.88
C ASN A 58 -6.50 9.68 3.38
N TYR A 59 -5.46 9.75 2.55
CA TYR A 59 -5.60 9.52 1.12
C TYR A 59 -6.06 8.09 0.81
N MET A 60 -5.53 7.08 1.53
CA MET A 60 -6.03 5.72 1.46
C MET A 60 -7.53 5.65 1.78
N LYS A 61 -7.99 6.28 2.87
CA LYS A 61 -9.42 6.33 3.22
C LYS A 61 -10.27 6.94 2.10
N THR A 62 -9.81 8.01 1.47
CA THR A 62 -10.51 8.63 0.33
C THR A 62 -10.63 7.65 -0.85
N LEU A 63 -9.58 6.88 -1.15
CA LEU A 63 -9.63 5.87 -2.22
C LEU A 63 -10.61 4.73 -1.92
N MET A 64 -10.80 4.38 -0.66
CA MET A 64 -11.68 3.27 -0.27
C MET A 64 -13.16 3.69 -0.17
N GLN A 65 -13.47 4.99 -0.10
CA GLN A 65 -14.81 5.47 0.18
C GLN A 65 -15.77 5.14 -0.99
N GLY A 66 -16.67 4.19 -0.76
CA GLY A 66 -17.68 3.76 -1.74
C GLY A 66 -17.13 2.92 -2.91
N ALA A 67 -15.84 2.58 -2.89
CA ALA A 67 -15.18 1.86 -3.97
C ALA A 67 -15.45 0.35 -3.91
N LYS A 68 -15.50 -0.30 -5.07
CA LYS A 68 -15.47 -1.76 -5.18
C LYS A 68 -14.03 -2.24 -5.03
N LEU A 69 -13.77 -3.01 -3.97
CA LEU A 69 -12.43 -3.46 -3.63
C LEU A 69 -12.15 -4.89 -4.08
N GLN A 70 -10.96 -5.10 -4.61
CA GLN A 70 -10.51 -6.41 -5.07
C GLN A 70 -9.02 -6.59 -4.79
N LEU A 71 -8.64 -7.83 -4.46
CA LEU A 71 -7.25 -8.21 -4.23
C LEU A 71 -6.72 -9.03 -5.39
N GLU A 72 -5.51 -8.70 -5.84
CA GLU A 72 -4.73 -9.51 -6.77
C GLU A 72 -3.51 -10.07 -6.02
N TYR A 73 -3.45 -11.39 -5.90
CA TYR A 73 -2.28 -12.06 -5.34
C TYR A 73 -1.14 -12.13 -6.36
N ASP A 74 0.08 -12.14 -5.85
CA ASP A 74 1.28 -12.41 -6.64
C ASP A 74 1.75 -13.86 -6.44
N GLU A 75 2.79 -14.26 -7.18
CA GLU A 75 3.26 -15.65 -7.25
C GLU A 75 3.72 -16.26 -5.92
N GLY A 76 4.11 -15.42 -4.96
CA GLY A 76 4.75 -15.85 -3.70
C GLY A 76 3.78 -16.30 -2.62
N GLY A 77 2.49 -16.36 -2.94
CA GLY A 77 1.46 -16.77 -2.02
C GLY A 77 0.84 -15.60 -1.24
N ALA A 78 -0.10 -15.95 -0.38
CA ALA A 78 -1.10 -15.02 0.12
C ALA A 78 -0.78 -14.38 1.47
N THR A 79 0.18 -14.89 2.26
CA THR A 79 0.30 -14.51 3.68
C THR A 79 1.75 -14.40 4.15
N ASP A 80 2.06 -13.40 4.98
CA ASP A 80 3.36 -13.29 5.64
C ASP A 80 3.44 -14.03 6.99
N LYS A 81 4.63 -14.03 7.60
CA LYS A 81 4.90 -14.67 8.91
C LYS A 81 4.09 -14.12 10.09
N TYR A 82 3.45 -12.95 9.91
CA TYR A 82 2.60 -12.32 10.92
C TYR A 82 1.10 -12.58 10.65
N GLY A 83 0.77 -13.42 9.66
CA GLY A 83 -0.60 -13.73 9.27
C GLY A 83 -1.28 -12.61 8.48
N ARG A 84 -0.52 -11.64 7.95
CA ARG A 84 -1.09 -10.59 7.08
C ARG A 84 -1.17 -11.09 5.66
N ILE A 85 -2.28 -10.79 5.00
CA ILE A 85 -2.45 -11.03 3.59
C ILE A 85 -1.49 -10.12 2.80
N LEU A 86 -0.82 -10.67 1.80
CA LEU A 86 0.05 -9.95 0.86
C LEU A 86 -0.63 -9.93 -0.51
N ALA A 87 -1.04 -8.75 -0.96
CA ALA A 87 -1.67 -8.59 -2.27
C ALA A 87 -1.51 -7.16 -2.82
N TYR A 88 -1.80 -7.00 -4.10
CA TYR A 88 -2.11 -5.71 -4.70
C TYR A 88 -3.60 -5.41 -4.50
N LEU A 89 -3.92 -4.16 -4.19
CA LEU A 89 -5.29 -3.71 -3.98
C LEU A 89 -5.78 -2.93 -5.18
N TYR A 90 -7.00 -3.24 -5.61
CA TYR A 90 -7.72 -2.48 -6.63
C TYR A 90 -8.95 -1.83 -6.02
N ALA A 91 -9.17 -0.56 -6.36
CA ALA A 91 -10.38 0.19 -6.04
C ALA A 91 -10.98 0.68 -7.36
N ASP A 92 -12.21 0.24 -7.66
CA ASP A 92 -12.90 0.52 -8.94
C ASP A 92 -12.02 0.21 -10.16
N GLY A 93 -11.31 -0.92 -10.11
CA GLY A 93 -10.43 -1.39 -11.18
C GLY A 93 -9.09 -0.68 -11.31
N LYS A 94 -8.76 0.27 -10.41
CA LYS A 94 -7.47 1.00 -10.41
C LYS A 94 -6.53 0.44 -9.35
N ASN A 95 -5.25 0.25 -9.71
CA ASN A 95 -4.22 -0.25 -8.81
C ASN A 95 -3.87 0.79 -7.74
N VAL A 96 -4.26 0.53 -6.50
CA VAL A 96 -4.08 1.43 -5.36
C VAL A 96 -2.60 1.57 -5.00
N ASN A 97 -1.82 0.49 -5.08
CA ASN A 97 -0.39 0.51 -4.81
C ASN A 97 0.32 1.53 -5.73
N GLU A 98 0.00 1.50 -7.02
CA GLU A 98 0.54 2.44 -8.00
C GLU A 98 0.08 3.87 -7.74
N ILE A 99 -1.20 4.07 -7.42
CA ILE A 99 -1.74 5.40 -7.08
C ILE A 99 -1.00 6.01 -5.89
N MET A 100 -0.81 5.23 -4.81
CA MET A 100 -0.12 5.68 -3.60
C MET A 100 1.34 6.09 -3.90
N VAL A 101 2.05 5.31 -4.71
CA VAL A 101 3.42 5.61 -5.13
C VAL A 101 3.47 6.84 -6.04
N ARG A 102 2.59 6.91 -7.05
CA ARG A 102 2.55 8.02 -8.02
C ARG A 102 2.23 9.36 -7.36
N LYS A 103 1.41 9.35 -6.31
CA LYS A 103 1.06 10.52 -5.51
C LYS A 103 2.11 10.85 -4.46
N GLY A 104 3.17 10.07 -4.32
CA GLY A 104 4.25 10.31 -3.36
C GLY A 104 3.85 10.02 -1.91
N PHE A 105 2.83 9.19 -1.67
CA PHE A 105 2.49 8.75 -0.31
C PHE A 105 3.22 7.47 0.10
N ALA A 106 3.71 6.70 -0.88
CA ALA A 106 4.47 5.49 -0.66
C ALA A 106 5.78 5.47 -1.47
N ARG A 107 6.78 4.76 -0.95
CA ARG A 107 7.99 4.36 -1.69
C ARG A 107 7.85 2.91 -2.17
N VAL A 108 8.61 2.55 -3.19
CA VAL A 108 8.76 1.14 -3.60
C VAL A 108 9.71 0.46 -2.63
N ALA A 109 9.28 -0.67 -2.06
CA ALA A 109 10.04 -1.39 -1.04
C ALA A 109 9.72 -2.90 -1.08
N TYR A 110 10.43 -3.70 -0.28
CA TYR A 110 10.15 -5.13 -0.07
C TYR A 110 10.05 -5.97 -1.35
N ILE A 111 10.96 -5.71 -2.30
CA ILE A 111 11.05 -6.47 -3.54
C ILE A 111 11.71 -7.82 -3.23
N TYR A 112 10.89 -8.84 -3.01
CA TYR A 112 11.34 -10.20 -2.74
C TYR A 112 10.71 -11.16 -3.74
N LYS A 113 11.53 -11.97 -4.40
CA LYS A 113 11.02 -13.00 -5.31
C LYS A 113 10.16 -14.02 -4.53
N PRO A 114 9.09 -14.54 -5.15
CA PRO A 114 8.67 -14.28 -6.54
C PRO A 114 7.74 -13.05 -6.71
N ASN A 115 7.35 -12.36 -5.64
CA ASN A 115 6.46 -11.19 -5.66
C ASN A 115 7.10 -9.97 -6.34
N THR A 116 7.02 -9.91 -7.67
CA THR A 116 7.72 -8.89 -8.48
C THR A 116 6.89 -8.34 -9.63
N ARG A 117 5.61 -8.74 -9.76
CA ARG A 117 4.76 -8.47 -10.93
C ARG A 117 4.73 -7.01 -11.38
N TYR A 118 4.66 -6.08 -10.43
CA TYR A 118 4.52 -4.64 -10.73
C TYR A 118 5.75 -3.79 -10.40
N VAL A 119 6.91 -4.40 -10.14
CA VAL A 119 8.12 -3.65 -9.73
C VAL A 119 8.46 -2.53 -10.72
N LYS A 120 8.48 -2.84 -12.02
CA LYS A 120 8.83 -1.86 -13.07
C LYS A 120 7.84 -0.68 -13.08
N GLN A 121 6.54 -0.98 -13.12
CA GLN A 121 5.48 0.03 -13.14
C GLN A 121 5.53 0.93 -11.90
N LEU A 122 5.72 0.35 -10.71
CA LEU A 122 5.81 1.12 -9.47
C LEU A 122 7.10 1.98 -9.43
N GLN A 123 8.23 1.49 -9.94
CA GLN A 123 9.46 2.27 -10.04
C GLN A 123 9.32 3.47 -10.98
N GLU A 124 8.61 3.31 -12.11
CA GLU A 124 8.28 4.41 -13.02
C GLU A 124 7.37 5.45 -12.36
N ALA A 125 6.32 5.00 -11.66
CA ALA A 125 5.43 5.87 -10.88
C ALA A 125 6.20 6.65 -9.80
N GLN A 126 7.10 5.98 -9.09
CA GLN A 126 7.95 6.60 -8.07
C GLN A 126 8.87 7.66 -8.66
N SER A 127 9.46 7.37 -9.83
CA SER A 127 10.36 8.30 -10.52
C SER A 127 9.65 9.61 -10.88
N LYS A 128 8.40 9.52 -11.35
CA LYS A 128 7.55 10.70 -11.61
C LYS A 128 7.25 11.47 -10.32
N ALA A 129 6.85 10.79 -9.25
CA ALA A 129 6.58 11.43 -7.95
C ALA A 129 7.81 12.15 -7.37
N LYS A 130 9.01 11.58 -7.56
CA LYS A 130 10.30 12.19 -7.20
C LYS A 130 10.59 13.46 -7.98
N GLN A 131 10.44 13.42 -9.31
CA GLN A 131 10.68 14.58 -10.18
C GLN A 131 9.76 15.76 -9.83
N GLU A 132 8.51 15.45 -9.51
CA GLU A 132 7.48 16.42 -9.10
C GLU A 132 7.58 16.83 -7.61
N LYS A 133 8.50 16.23 -6.85
CA LYS A 133 8.71 16.48 -5.40
C LYS A 133 7.42 16.35 -4.59
N LEU A 134 6.62 15.32 -4.85
CA LEU A 134 5.34 15.12 -4.16
C LEU A 134 5.51 14.53 -2.77
N ASN A 135 4.85 15.10 -1.77
CA ASN A 135 4.67 14.53 -0.42
C ASN A 135 5.99 14.04 0.19
N ILE A 136 6.20 12.72 0.36
CA ILE A 136 7.43 12.17 0.95
C ILE A 136 8.69 12.60 0.18
N TRP A 137 8.57 12.90 -1.12
CA TRP A 137 9.66 13.35 -1.97
C TRP A 137 9.91 14.86 -1.92
N SER A 138 9.06 15.61 -1.23
CA SER A 138 9.24 17.07 -1.04
C SER A 138 10.28 17.41 0.03
N LYS A 139 10.56 16.47 0.95
CA LYS A 139 11.57 16.61 2.02
C LYS A 139 12.86 15.88 1.61
N PRO A 140 13.96 16.58 1.26
CA PRO A 140 15.22 15.94 0.92
C PRO A 140 15.75 15.06 2.06
N GLY A 141 16.30 13.90 1.72
CA GLY A 141 16.86 12.95 2.69
C GLY A 141 15.83 12.15 3.50
N TYR A 142 14.54 12.51 3.43
CA TYR A 142 13.50 11.86 4.22
C TYR A 142 13.30 10.38 3.87
N VAL A 143 13.29 10.05 2.58
CA VAL A 143 13.10 8.67 2.10
C VAL A 143 14.44 8.02 1.80
N THR A 144 14.67 6.83 2.35
CA THR A 144 15.90 6.04 2.18
C THR A 144 15.60 4.65 1.60
N SER A 145 16.65 3.87 1.35
CA SER A 145 16.51 2.45 0.98
C SER A 145 15.94 1.60 2.12
N SER A 146 16.12 2.01 3.38
CA SER A 146 15.68 1.28 4.56
C SER A 146 14.37 1.78 5.17
N GLY A 147 13.82 2.91 4.73
CA GLY A 147 12.57 3.46 5.27
C GLY A 147 12.50 4.98 5.19
N PHE A 148 12.12 5.58 6.31
CA PHE A 148 11.96 7.03 6.47
C PHE A 148 12.82 7.53 7.63
N GLN A 149 13.52 8.64 7.44
CA GLN A 149 14.29 9.34 8.49
C GLN A 149 13.42 10.39 9.19
N GLU A 150 13.69 10.66 10.46
CA GLU A 150 13.02 11.74 11.19
C GLU A 150 13.52 13.14 10.75
#